data_AF-A0A521E2X1-F1
#
_entry.id   AF-A0A521E2X1-F1
#
_cell.length_a   1.000
_cell.length_b   1.000
_cell.length_c   1.000
_cell.angle_alpha   90.00
_cell.angle_beta   90.00
_cell.angle_gamma   90.00
#
_symmetry.space_group_name_H-M   'P 1'
#
loop_
_entity.id
_entity.type
_entity.pdbx_description
1 polymer ?
#
loop_
_entity_poly.entity_id
_entity_poly.type
_entity_poly.pdbx_seq_one_letter_code
_entity_poly.pdbx_strand_id
1 'polypeptide(L)'
;MKNRLLPLFVVLASYSAYSQVGVGTKTPHSSAQLDVSAQNKGVLIPNVPLTSLTDNVTIKNAKESLLVFNTTNNSLITPGYYYWYDNRWNRIAAAGDGTTGKDGKSAYEVWTEIPGNEGKPVTDFINSLKGDKGDKGEVGIAGMSGT
;
A
#
# COMPACT_ATOMS: atom_id res chain seq x y z
N MET A 1 26.79 -60.45 4.65
CA MET A 1 26.67 -59.23 5.49
C MET A 1 25.21 -58.79 5.47
N LYS A 2 24.55 -58.64 6.63
CA LYS A 2 23.10 -58.33 6.71
C LYS A 2 22.89 -56.83 6.45
N ASN A 3 21.98 -56.48 5.53
CA ASN A 3 21.63 -55.11 5.09
C ASN A 3 20.90 -54.28 6.18
N ARG A 4 21.45 -54.21 7.40
CA ARG A 4 20.81 -53.57 8.55
C ARG A 4 20.82 -52.04 8.50
N LEU A 5 21.56 -51.45 7.57
CA LEU A 5 21.65 -50.00 7.36
C LEU A 5 20.58 -49.46 6.39
N LEU A 6 19.98 -50.33 5.57
CA LEU A 6 18.94 -49.94 4.61
C LEU A 6 17.71 -49.25 5.24
N PRO A 7 17.12 -49.77 6.34
CA PRO A 7 15.98 -49.09 6.97
C PRO A 7 16.35 -47.73 7.56
N LEU A 8 17.59 -47.56 8.05
CA LEU A 8 18.06 -46.28 8.59
C LEU A 8 18.18 -45.23 7.47
N PHE A 9 18.67 -45.62 6.29
CA PHE A 9 18.79 -44.75 5.12
C PHE A 9 17.43 -44.29 4.59
N VAL A 10 16.42 -45.16 4.61
CA VAL A 10 15.04 -44.82 4.21
C VAL A 10 14.40 -43.82 5.18
N VAL A 11 14.63 -43.98 6.49
CA VAL A 11 14.11 -43.08 7.53
C VAL A 11 14.78 -41.70 7.50
N LEU A 12 16.08 -41.62 7.20
CA LEU A 12 16.80 -40.34 7.06
C LEU A 12 16.42 -39.58 5.78
N ALA A 13 16.09 -40.28 4.69
CA ALA A 13 15.69 -39.67 3.42
C ALA A 13 14.28 -39.04 3.46
N SER A 14 13.40 -39.47 4.37
CA SER A 14 12.04 -38.94 4.48
C SER A 14 11.92 -37.59 5.22
N TYR A 15 13.00 -37.05 5.78
CA TYR A 15 12.96 -35.84 6.61
C TYR A 15 13.11 -34.49 5.86
N SER A 16 13.32 -34.46 4.53
CA SER A 16 13.72 -33.20 3.84
C SER A 16 12.91 -32.80 2.60
N ALA A 17 11.73 -33.35 2.36
CA ALA A 17 10.94 -32.98 1.18
C ALA A 17 10.05 -31.75 1.45
N TYR A 18 10.63 -30.56 1.58
CA TYR A 18 9.88 -29.31 1.39
C TYR A 18 9.75 -29.08 -0.12
N SER A 19 8.57 -29.31 -0.68
CA SER A 19 8.29 -29.01 -2.09
C SER A 19 7.63 -27.65 -2.23
N GLN A 20 8.11 -26.84 -3.16
CA GLN A 20 7.43 -25.66 -3.64
C GLN A 20 6.20 -26.04 -4.49
N VAL A 21 5.18 -25.17 -4.50
CA VAL A 21 3.93 -25.42 -5.23
C VAL A 21 3.99 -24.72 -6.59
N GLY A 22 4.07 -25.51 -7.66
CA GLY A 22 3.92 -25.03 -9.03
C GLY A 22 2.51 -25.28 -9.55
N VAL A 23 1.88 -24.25 -10.12
CA VAL A 23 0.60 -24.37 -10.84
C VAL A 23 0.81 -23.92 -12.28
N GLY A 24 0.73 -24.86 -13.22
CA GLY A 24 0.99 -24.57 -14.64
C GLY A 24 2.48 -24.48 -15.02
N THR A 25 3.40 -24.78 -14.09
CA THR A 25 4.84 -24.91 -14.35
C THR A 25 5.40 -26.18 -13.69
N LYS A 26 6.35 -26.85 -14.36
CA LYS A 26 7.11 -27.99 -13.81
C LYS A 26 8.39 -27.56 -13.10
N THR A 27 8.78 -26.31 -13.28
CA THR A 27 10.02 -25.72 -12.73
C THR A 27 9.67 -24.42 -12.03
N PRO A 28 9.03 -24.46 -10.85
CA PRO A 28 8.76 -23.25 -10.08
C PRO A 28 10.06 -22.53 -9.74
N HIS A 29 10.04 -21.20 -9.70
CA HIS A 29 11.19 -20.40 -9.32
C HIS A 29 11.64 -20.75 -7.89
N SER A 30 12.95 -20.81 -7.64
CA SER A 30 13.52 -21.25 -6.36
C SER A 30 13.18 -20.34 -5.18
N SER A 31 12.84 -19.07 -5.44
CA SER A 31 12.40 -18.11 -4.42
C SER A 31 10.88 -18.09 -4.18
N ALA A 32 10.10 -18.92 -4.88
CA ALA A 32 8.64 -18.91 -4.80
C ALA A 32 8.12 -20.09 -3.99
N GLN A 33 7.28 -19.81 -2.98
CA GLN A 33 6.54 -20.86 -2.27
C GLN A 33 5.33 -21.36 -3.09
N LEU A 34 4.75 -20.45 -3.89
CA LEU A 34 3.72 -20.70 -4.90
C LEU A 34 4.12 -19.97 -6.19
N ASP A 35 4.27 -20.71 -7.29
CA ASP A 35 4.55 -20.16 -8.62
C ASP A 35 3.41 -20.57 -9.57
N VAL A 36 2.72 -19.57 -10.12
CA VAL A 36 1.57 -19.79 -11.01
C VAL A 36 1.89 -19.24 -12.40
N SER A 37 1.90 -20.11 -13.40
CA SER A 37 2.20 -19.75 -14.79
C SER A 37 1.09 -20.18 -15.73
N ALA A 38 0.59 -19.24 -16.53
CA ALA A 38 -0.38 -19.47 -17.59
C ALA A 38 -0.32 -18.33 -18.63
N GLN A 39 -0.69 -18.60 -19.88
CA GLN A 39 -0.72 -17.59 -20.94
C GLN A 39 -1.96 -16.68 -20.89
N ASN A 40 -3.11 -17.23 -20.47
CA ASN A 40 -4.41 -16.56 -20.56
C ASN A 40 -5.35 -16.91 -19.38
N LYS A 41 -4.77 -17.24 -18.23
CA LYS A 41 -5.50 -17.54 -16.98
C LYS A 41 -4.91 -16.72 -15.85
N GLY A 42 -5.74 -16.41 -14.84
CA GLY A 42 -5.34 -15.72 -13.62
C GLY A 42 -5.53 -16.58 -12.38
N VAL A 43 -5.31 -15.96 -11.21
CA VAL A 43 -5.59 -16.55 -9.90
C VAL A 43 -6.85 -15.91 -9.34
N LEU A 44 -7.84 -16.71 -8.98
CA LEU A 44 -9.00 -16.24 -8.24
C LEU A 44 -8.64 -16.17 -6.76
N ILE A 45 -8.69 -14.96 -6.21
CA ILE A 45 -8.55 -14.70 -4.77
C ILE A 45 -9.92 -14.84 -4.10
N PRO A 46 -10.02 -15.28 -2.83
CA PRO A 46 -11.30 -15.39 -2.14
C PRO A 46 -12.13 -14.11 -2.20
N ASN A 47 -13.39 -14.24 -2.63
CA ASN A 47 -14.39 -13.18 -2.62
C ASN A 47 -15.03 -13.10 -1.23
N VAL A 48 -14.90 -11.97 -0.55
CA VAL A 48 -15.30 -11.79 0.84
C VAL A 48 -16.19 -10.56 0.96
N PRO A 49 -17.40 -10.66 1.52
CA PRO A 49 -18.26 -9.51 1.75
C PRO A 49 -17.82 -8.79 3.04
N LEU A 50 -16.74 -7.98 2.97
CA LEU A 50 -16.29 -7.21 4.12
C LEU A 50 -17.39 -6.22 4.54
N THR A 51 -17.49 -5.95 5.84
CA THR A 51 -18.51 -5.04 6.38
C THR A 51 -17.97 -3.64 6.66
N SER A 52 -16.67 -3.53 6.95
CA SER A 52 -15.97 -2.27 7.23
C SER A 52 -14.46 -2.42 7.00
N LEU A 53 -13.72 -1.31 7.09
CA LEU A 53 -12.25 -1.32 7.00
C LEU A 53 -11.57 -1.98 8.20
N THR A 54 -12.27 -2.20 9.31
CA THR A 54 -11.74 -2.87 10.52
C THR A 54 -12.49 -4.17 10.80
N ASP A 55 -13.13 -4.75 9.78
CA ASP A 55 -13.88 -6.01 9.91
C ASP A 55 -12.95 -7.15 10.31
N ASN A 56 -13.09 -7.57 11.57
CA ASN A 56 -12.39 -8.69 12.19
C ASN A 56 -13.34 -9.87 12.50
N VAL A 57 -14.59 -9.80 12.05
CA VAL A 57 -15.62 -10.81 12.31
C VAL A 57 -15.75 -11.75 11.11
N THR A 58 -15.82 -11.20 9.90
CA THR A 58 -15.96 -11.98 8.66
C THR A 58 -14.76 -12.90 8.45
N ILE A 59 -13.57 -12.39 8.76
CA ILE A 59 -12.33 -13.18 8.84
C ILE A 59 -11.72 -12.95 10.23
N LYS A 60 -11.88 -13.95 11.10
CA LYS A 60 -11.31 -13.90 12.45
C LYS A 60 -9.79 -14.03 12.40
N ASN A 61 -9.09 -13.26 13.24
CA ASN A 61 -7.63 -13.28 13.36
C ASN A 61 -6.91 -13.11 12.02
N ALA A 62 -7.39 -12.17 11.19
CA ALA A 62 -6.75 -11.85 9.91
C ALA A 62 -5.24 -11.59 10.11
N LYS A 63 -4.42 -12.27 9.30
CA LYS A 63 -2.97 -12.15 9.36
C LYS A 63 -2.52 -11.01 8.47
N GLU A 64 -1.47 -10.31 8.90
CA GLU A 64 -0.75 -9.35 8.06
C GLU A 64 -0.47 -9.93 6.66
N SER A 65 -0.69 -9.11 5.63
CA SER A 65 -0.57 -9.46 4.21
C SER A 65 -1.63 -10.42 3.65
N LEU A 66 -2.70 -10.75 4.40
CA LEU A 66 -3.81 -11.55 3.87
C LEU A 66 -4.55 -10.79 2.77
N LEU A 67 -4.61 -11.36 1.56
CA LEU A 67 -5.24 -10.76 0.37
C LEU A 67 -6.64 -11.36 0.11
N VAL A 68 -7.62 -10.49 -0.12
CA VAL A 68 -9.01 -10.86 -0.47
C VAL A 68 -9.56 -9.93 -1.56
N PHE A 69 -10.62 -10.36 -2.24
CA PHE A 69 -11.44 -9.48 -3.07
C PHE A 69 -12.73 -9.13 -2.32
N ASN A 70 -12.91 -7.85 -1.97
CA ASN A 70 -14.13 -7.36 -1.35
C ASN A 70 -15.27 -7.29 -2.37
N THR A 71 -16.46 -7.77 -2.00
CA THR A 71 -17.67 -7.70 -2.84
C THR A 71 -18.69 -6.66 -2.36
N THR A 72 -18.56 -6.16 -1.13
CA THR A 72 -19.48 -5.18 -0.56
C THR A 72 -19.27 -3.79 -1.18
N ASN A 73 -20.38 -3.09 -1.46
CA ASN A 73 -20.37 -1.72 -1.96
C ASN A 73 -21.18 -0.81 -1.01
N ASN A 74 -20.52 0.14 -0.35
CA ASN A 74 -21.14 1.15 0.50
C ASN A 74 -20.27 2.43 0.56
N SER A 75 -20.62 3.36 1.44
CA SER A 75 -19.92 4.66 1.55
C SER A 75 -18.48 4.59 2.08
N LEU A 76 -18.07 3.48 2.70
CA LEU A 76 -16.76 3.31 3.34
C LEU A 76 -15.86 2.30 2.61
N ILE A 77 -16.46 1.33 1.92
CA ILE A 77 -15.76 0.27 1.20
C ILE A 77 -16.42 0.02 -0.16
N THR A 78 -15.59 -0.21 -1.17
CA THR A 78 -16.04 -0.49 -2.53
C THR A 78 -15.47 -1.83 -2.99
N PRO A 79 -16.06 -2.48 -4.00
CA PRO A 79 -15.51 -3.72 -4.53
C PRO A 79 -14.07 -3.56 -5.05
N GLY A 80 -13.22 -4.56 -4.80
CA GLY A 80 -11.82 -4.54 -5.23
C GLY A 80 -10.91 -5.40 -4.36
N TYR A 81 -9.60 -5.37 -4.65
CA TYR A 81 -8.61 -6.10 -3.86
C TYR A 81 -8.25 -5.37 -2.58
N TYR A 82 -8.24 -6.10 -1.47
CA TYR A 82 -7.86 -5.59 -0.15
C TYR A 82 -6.84 -6.52 0.49
N TYR A 83 -5.88 -5.96 1.21
CA TYR A 83 -4.99 -6.71 2.08
C TYR A 83 -5.08 -6.23 3.53
N TRP A 84 -4.94 -7.17 4.46
CA TRP A 84 -4.92 -6.84 5.88
C TRP A 84 -3.54 -6.30 6.28
N TYR A 85 -3.51 -5.10 6.85
CA TYR A 85 -2.30 -4.52 7.45
C TYR A 85 -2.64 -3.53 8.54
N ASP A 86 -1.92 -3.58 9.66
CA ASP A 86 -2.07 -2.68 10.82
C ASP A 86 -3.53 -2.57 11.30
N ASN A 87 -4.12 -3.75 11.56
CA ASN A 87 -5.48 -3.92 12.07
C ASN A 87 -6.58 -3.29 11.16
N ARG A 88 -6.31 -3.19 9.86
CA ARG A 88 -7.20 -2.59 8.87
C ARG A 88 -7.11 -3.29 7.50
N TRP A 89 -8.22 -3.33 6.78
CA TRP A 89 -8.28 -3.68 5.36
C TRP A 89 -7.86 -2.48 4.51
N ASN A 90 -6.77 -2.63 3.77
CA ASN A 90 -6.21 -1.61 2.88
C ASN A 90 -6.52 -1.98 1.43
N ARG A 91 -7.18 -1.09 0.69
CA ARG A 91 -7.51 -1.31 -0.71
C ARG A 91 -6.25 -1.15 -1.58
N ILE A 92 -6.04 -2.07 -2.51
CA ILE A 92 -5.05 -1.89 -3.58
C ILE A 92 -5.70 -0.98 -4.62
N ALA A 93 -5.21 0.25 -4.73
CA ALA A 93 -5.78 1.25 -5.63
C ALA A 93 -5.62 0.83 -7.10
N ALA A 94 -6.71 0.87 -7.85
CA ALA A 94 -6.73 0.91 -9.30
C ALA A 94 -6.51 2.36 -9.79
N ALA A 95 -6.03 2.52 -11.02
CA ALA A 95 -5.94 3.84 -11.64
C ALA A 95 -7.35 4.49 -11.66
N GLY A 96 -7.48 5.65 -11.01
CA GLY A 96 -8.76 6.34 -10.78
C GLY A 96 -9.30 6.27 -9.34
N ASP A 97 -8.72 5.41 -8.48
CA ASP A 97 -9.07 5.33 -7.05
C ASP A 97 -8.36 6.39 -6.19
N GLY A 98 -7.27 6.96 -6.70
CA GLY A 98 -6.78 8.22 -6.18
C GLY A 98 -7.84 9.27 -6.46
N THR A 99 -8.37 9.90 -5.41
CA THR A 99 -9.26 11.05 -5.62
C THR A 99 -8.49 12.06 -6.46
N THR A 100 -8.89 12.28 -7.71
CA THR A 100 -8.80 13.62 -8.29
C THR A 100 -9.41 14.51 -7.20
N GLY A 101 -8.63 15.42 -6.61
CA GLY A 101 -9.01 16.08 -5.36
C GLY A 101 -10.42 16.64 -5.46
N LYS A 102 -11.40 15.97 -4.83
CA LYS A 102 -12.89 16.02 -4.97
C LYS A 102 -13.52 16.34 -6.35
N ASP A 103 -12.95 17.22 -7.15
CA ASP A 103 -13.37 17.66 -8.49
C ASP A 103 -12.23 17.60 -9.54
N GLY A 104 -11.02 17.19 -9.16
CA GLY A 104 -9.84 17.26 -10.03
C GLY A 104 -9.24 18.65 -10.21
N LYS A 105 -9.65 19.58 -9.34
CA LYS A 105 -9.10 20.92 -9.23
C LYS A 105 -7.70 20.89 -8.63
N SER A 106 -6.77 21.57 -9.28
CA SER A 106 -5.49 21.97 -8.73
C SER A 106 -5.67 22.85 -7.49
N ALA A 107 -4.62 22.98 -6.67
CA ALA A 107 -4.62 23.88 -5.52
C ALA A 107 -4.93 25.35 -5.92
N TYR A 108 -4.57 25.75 -7.14
CA TYR A 108 -4.91 27.07 -7.69
C TYR A 108 -6.40 27.22 -7.97
N GLU A 109 -7.04 26.22 -8.57
CA GLU A 109 -8.48 26.26 -8.84
C GLU A 109 -9.30 26.33 -7.53
N VAL A 110 -8.91 25.56 -6.52
CA VAL A 110 -9.52 25.67 -5.18
C VAL A 110 -9.29 27.05 -4.55
N TRP A 111 -8.11 27.64 -4.75
CA TRP A 111 -7.79 28.99 -4.25
C TRP A 111 -8.60 30.09 -4.95
N THR A 112 -8.90 29.94 -6.25
CA THR A 112 -9.75 30.89 -6.99
C THR A 112 -11.22 30.85 -6.61
N GLU A 113 -11.67 29.76 -5.97
CA GLU A 113 -13.04 29.63 -5.45
C GLU A 113 -13.25 30.33 -4.11
N ILE A 114 -12.17 30.80 -3.47
CA ILE A 114 -12.25 31.62 -2.26
C ILE A 114 -12.79 33.01 -2.64
N PRO A 115 -13.85 33.50 -1.97
CA PRO A 115 -14.38 34.83 -2.24
C PRO A 115 -13.30 35.91 -2.17
N GLY A 116 -13.18 36.70 -3.25
CA GLY A 116 -12.17 37.74 -3.41
C GLY A 116 -10.90 37.31 -4.17
N ASN A 117 -10.80 36.06 -4.61
CA ASN A 117 -9.71 35.56 -5.47
C ASN A 117 -10.17 35.20 -6.89
N GLU A 118 -11.42 35.49 -7.24
CA GLU A 118 -12.01 35.15 -8.53
C GLU A 118 -11.22 35.81 -9.67
N GLY A 119 -10.72 35.00 -10.62
CA GLY A 119 -10.01 35.49 -11.80
C GLY A 119 -8.61 36.06 -11.56
N LYS A 120 -8.08 36.02 -10.32
CA LYS A 120 -6.70 36.42 -10.05
C LYS A 120 -5.71 35.45 -10.71
N PRO A 121 -4.61 35.93 -11.29
CA PRO A 121 -3.61 35.08 -11.95
C PRO A 121 -2.86 34.19 -10.96
N VAL A 122 -2.25 33.11 -11.47
CA VAL A 122 -1.42 32.19 -10.68
C VAL A 122 -0.28 32.88 -9.94
N THR A 123 0.21 34.04 -10.41
CA THR A 123 1.22 34.84 -9.71
C THR A 123 0.75 35.30 -8.33
N ASP A 124 -0.52 35.66 -8.20
CA ASP A 124 -1.10 36.11 -6.93
C ASP A 124 -1.28 34.93 -5.98
N PHE A 125 -1.62 33.76 -6.51
CA PHE A 125 -1.61 32.51 -5.76
C PHE A 125 -0.20 32.22 -5.21
N ILE A 126 0.85 32.25 -6.03
CA ILE A 126 2.22 32.04 -5.57
C ILE A 126 2.65 33.08 -4.53
N ASN A 127 2.25 34.35 -4.70
CA ASN A 127 2.52 35.39 -3.72
C ASN A 127 1.80 35.13 -2.39
N SER A 128 0.57 34.60 -2.42
CA SER A 128 -0.17 34.24 -1.19
C SER A 128 0.47 33.11 -0.39
N LEU A 129 1.30 32.28 -1.03
CA LEU A 129 2.07 31.21 -0.37
C LEU A 129 3.39 31.71 0.21
N LYS A 130 3.84 32.89 -0.21
CA LYS A 130 5.07 33.49 0.29
C LYS A 130 4.75 34.14 1.63
N GLY A 131 5.26 33.57 2.71
CA GLY A 131 5.14 34.17 4.04
C GLY A 131 5.74 35.59 4.07
N ASP A 132 5.32 36.38 5.06
CA ASP A 132 5.86 37.71 5.27
C ASP A 132 7.39 37.69 5.35
N LYS A 133 8.04 38.74 4.84
CA LYS A 133 9.48 38.92 5.00
C LYS A 133 9.76 38.97 6.50
N GLY A 134 10.54 38.01 7.01
CA GLY A 134 10.94 37.99 8.41
C GLY A 134 11.62 39.30 8.82
N ASP A 135 11.41 39.68 10.08
CA ASP A 135 11.99 40.90 10.66
C ASP A 135 13.51 40.95 10.45
N LYS A 136 14.02 42.16 10.23
CA LYS A 136 15.47 42.38 10.15
C LYS A 136 16.10 41.96 11.48
N GLY A 137 17.08 41.07 11.44
CA GLY A 137 17.83 40.67 12.62
C GLY A 137 18.42 41.87 13.36
N GLU A 138 18.49 41.78 14.69
CA GLU A 138 19.05 42.82 15.54
C GLU A 138 20.48 43.18 15.09
N VAL A 139 20.82 44.47 15.13
CA VAL A 139 22.17 44.95 14.80
C VAL A 139 23.15 44.37 15.84
N GLY A 140 24.22 43.73 15.36
CA GLY A 140 25.24 43.16 16.25
C GLY A 140 25.83 44.20 17.21
N ILE A 141 26.13 43.76 18.44
CA ILE A 141 26.74 44.62 19.46
C ILE A 141 28.01 45.28 18.92
N ALA A 142 28.14 46.60 19.10
CA ALA A 142 29.34 47.33 18.72
C ALA A 142 30.53 46.84 19.57
N GLY A 143 31.67 46.56 18.93
CA GLY A 143 32.86 46.06 19.62
C GLY A 143 33.36 47.05 20.67
N MET A 144 33.76 46.55 21.84
CA MET A 144 34.34 47.37 22.91
C MET A 144 35.63 48.05 22.41
N SER A 145 35.71 49.36 22.56
CA SER A 145 36.91 50.14 22.21
C SER A 145 38.13 49.62 22.97
N GLY A 146 39.19 49.30 22.24
CA GLY A 146 40.48 48.88 22.81
C GLY A 146 41.12 50.01 23.61
N THR A 147 41.62 49.67 24.80
CA THR A 147 42.39 50.52 25.72
C THR A 147 43.74 50.91 25.16
#